data_AF-A0AAW9DNJ3-F1
#
_entry.id   AF-A0AAW9DNJ3-F1
#
_cell.length_a   1.000
_cell.length_b   1.000
_cell.length_c   1.000
_cell.angle_alpha   90.00
_cell.angle_beta   90.00
_cell.angle_gamma   90.00
#
_symmetry.space_group_name_H-M   'P 1'
#
loop_
_entity.id
_entity.type
_entity.pdbx_description
1 polymer ?
#
loop_
_entity_poly.entity_id
_entity_poly.type
_entity_poly.pdbx_seq_one_letter_code
_entity_poly.pdbx_strand_id
1 'polypeptide(L)'
;MTETPTLSLTDRFAAIIRGLRNDVCTRGFQTGLNQLLLALISTRLTRIIERFAAIVSRDRANPAQPAETPSRKPRPTPKREPAPLRLPYHFAWLLRLVPPTITQGNAAVNGRIGIQSLLDDPELLALIARNRAAGRLFRPLCHMLGIQPPPLLRRPKRPRTPNPAPPDPNLTDPTPPINQPRRRSPRAAPRPSPFPSKPRTPPAWDQQLALHQILATRDFQF
;
A
#
# COMPACT_ATOMS: atom_id res chain seq x y z
N MET A 1 -13.99 43.74 5.42
CA MET A 1 -13.02 42.82 6.04
C MET A 1 -13.43 41.42 5.65
N THR A 2 -12.80 40.86 4.61
CA THR A 2 -13.08 39.49 4.16
C THR A 2 -12.29 38.53 5.05
N GLU A 3 -12.97 37.91 6.00
CA GLU A 3 -12.43 36.75 6.72
C GLU A 3 -12.13 35.67 5.69
N THR A 4 -10.86 35.46 5.35
CA THR A 4 -10.45 34.31 4.56
C THR A 4 -10.75 33.08 5.39
N PRO A 5 -11.63 32.16 4.93
CA PRO A 5 -11.97 30.98 5.71
C PRO A 5 -10.69 30.17 5.94
N THR A 6 -10.27 30.08 7.20
CA THR A 6 -9.13 29.26 7.61
C THR A 6 -9.50 27.81 7.31
N LEU A 7 -8.89 27.23 6.26
CA LEU A 7 -9.10 25.85 5.88
C LEU A 7 -8.84 24.93 7.07
N SER A 8 -9.82 24.07 7.38
CA SER A 8 -9.68 23.11 8.47
C SER A 8 -8.50 22.16 8.23
N LEU A 9 -7.93 21.60 9.30
CA LEU A 9 -6.83 20.63 9.20
C LEU A 9 -7.14 19.47 8.23
N THR A 10 -8.38 18.96 8.27
CA THR A 10 -8.87 17.91 7.36
C THR A 10 -8.88 18.37 5.91
N ASP A 11 -9.31 19.60 5.66
CA ASP A 11 -9.38 20.15 4.30
C ASP A 11 -7.99 20.40 3.73
N ARG A 12 -7.07 20.94 4.54
CA ARG A 12 -5.66 21.12 4.19
C ARG A 12 -5.02 19.78 3.82
N PHE A 13 -5.19 18.75 4.66
CA PHE A 13 -4.70 17.40 4.38
C PHE A 13 -5.30 16.82 3.10
N ALA A 14 -6.62 16.89 2.94
CA ALA A 14 -7.32 16.37 1.78
C ALA A 14 -6.92 17.09 0.49
N ALA A 15 -6.69 18.40 0.54
CA ALA A 15 -6.20 19.19 -0.61
C ALA A 15 -4.81 18.72 -1.05
N ILE A 16 -3.87 18.54 -0.11
CA ILE A 16 -2.51 18.04 -0.40
C ILE A 16 -2.56 16.66 -1.06
N ILE A 17 -3.31 15.71 -0.48
CA ILE A 17 -3.38 14.35 -1.01
C ILE A 17 -4.14 14.29 -2.34
N ARG A 18 -5.17 15.12 -2.56
CA ARG A 18 -5.87 15.22 -3.86
C ARG A 18 -4.97 15.80 -4.94
N GLY A 19 -4.20 16.86 -4.64
CA GLY A 19 -3.21 17.41 -5.56
C GLY A 19 -2.17 16.37 -5.96
N LEU A 20 -1.60 15.67 -4.97
CA LEU A 20 -0.67 14.56 -5.20
C LEU A 20 -1.29 13.46 -6.07
N ARG A 21 -2.53 13.05 -5.79
CA ARG A 21 -3.24 12.01 -6.56
C ARG A 21 -3.44 12.44 -8.01
N ASN A 22 -3.99 13.64 -8.22
CA ASN A 22 -4.28 14.14 -9.57
C ASN A 22 -3.02 14.18 -10.41
N ASP A 23 -1.92 14.70 -9.85
CA ASP A 23 -0.66 14.77 -10.56
C ASP A 23 -0.05 13.39 -10.84
N VAL A 24 -0.11 12.45 -9.89
CA VAL A 24 0.39 11.07 -10.12
C VAL A 24 -0.41 10.40 -11.23
N CYS A 25 -1.72 10.60 -11.28
CA CYS A 25 -2.54 10.09 -12.37
C CYS A 25 -2.15 10.75 -13.69
N THR A 26 -2.19 12.08 -13.78
CA THR A 26 -1.90 12.83 -15.02
C THR A 26 -0.53 12.48 -15.58
N ARG A 27 0.51 12.51 -14.74
CA ARG A 27 1.89 12.25 -15.19
C ARG A 27 2.15 10.77 -15.39
N GLY A 28 1.53 9.92 -14.58
CA GLY A 28 1.66 8.48 -14.75
C GLY A 28 1.10 7.99 -16.08
N PHE A 29 0.01 8.59 -16.56
CA PHE A 29 -0.49 8.34 -17.91
C PHE A 29 0.51 8.80 -18.97
N GLN A 30 1.10 10.00 -18.81
CA GLN A 30 2.08 10.54 -19.74
C GLN A 30 3.37 9.72 -19.82
N THR A 31 3.81 9.11 -18.71
CA THR A 31 5.02 8.28 -18.63
C THR A 31 4.78 6.80 -18.96
N GLY A 32 3.55 6.43 -19.34
CA GLY A 32 3.20 5.04 -19.70
C GLY A 32 3.15 4.08 -18.50
N LEU A 33 2.93 4.60 -17.29
CA LEU A 33 2.71 3.72 -16.13
C LEU A 33 1.45 2.88 -16.32
N ASN A 34 1.52 1.64 -15.85
CA ASN A 34 0.41 0.71 -15.91
C ASN A 34 -0.86 1.31 -15.26
N GLN A 35 -1.98 1.34 -16.00
CA GLN A 35 -3.24 1.92 -15.54
C GLN A 35 -3.77 1.29 -14.24
N LEU A 36 -3.58 -0.02 -14.05
CA LEU A 36 -3.96 -0.72 -12.83
C LEU A 36 -3.09 -0.27 -11.65
N LEU A 37 -1.81 -0.01 -11.87
CA LEU A 37 -0.93 0.54 -10.83
C LEU A 37 -1.39 1.95 -10.43
N LEU A 38 -1.72 2.81 -11.40
CA LEU A 38 -2.26 4.14 -11.12
C LEU A 38 -3.58 4.07 -10.34
N ALA A 39 -4.48 3.17 -10.72
CA ALA A 39 -5.73 2.92 -9.99
C ALA A 39 -5.46 2.50 -8.54
N LEU A 40 -4.52 1.58 -8.31
CA LEU A 40 -4.14 1.13 -6.95
C LEU A 40 -3.57 2.27 -6.09
N ILE A 41 -2.72 3.13 -6.67
CA ILE A 41 -2.15 4.29 -5.97
C ILE A 41 -3.27 5.28 -5.62
N SER A 42 -4.10 5.61 -6.61
CA SER A 42 -5.26 6.50 -6.46
C SER A 42 -6.20 6.02 -5.34
N THR A 43 -6.64 4.75 -5.39
CA THR A 43 -7.50 4.16 -4.35
C THR A 43 -6.84 4.19 -2.97
N ARG A 44 -5.53 3.93 -2.88
CA ARG A 44 -4.80 3.99 -1.62
C ARG A 44 -4.79 5.40 -1.05
N LEU A 45 -4.53 6.41 -1.86
CA LEU A 45 -4.52 7.82 -1.43
C LEU A 45 -5.92 8.28 -0.99
N THR A 46 -6.97 7.92 -1.73
CA THR A 46 -8.36 8.21 -1.34
C THR A 46 -8.72 7.59 0.01
N ARG A 47 -8.39 6.31 0.22
CA ARG A 47 -8.62 5.64 1.51
C ARG A 47 -7.86 6.28 2.66
N ILE A 48 -6.69 6.88 2.40
CA ILE A 48 -5.94 7.61 3.41
C ILE A 48 -6.68 8.89 3.82
N ILE A 49 -7.24 9.64 2.86
CA ILE A 49 -8.08 10.82 3.12
C ILE A 49 -9.30 10.43 3.96
N GLU A 50 -10.06 9.44 3.51
CA GLU A 50 -11.28 8.98 4.19
C GLU A 50 -11.00 8.53 5.63
N ARG A 51 -9.91 7.78 5.83
CA ARG A 51 -9.51 7.32 7.16
C ARG A 51 -9.06 8.47 8.05
N PHE A 52 -8.37 9.48 7.51
CA PHE A 52 -8.00 10.66 8.29
C PHE A 52 -9.23 11.44 8.74
N ALA A 53 -10.15 11.72 7.81
CA ALA A 53 -11.41 12.39 8.12
C ALA A 53 -12.19 11.63 9.21
N ALA A 54 -12.31 10.30 9.09
CA ALA A 54 -12.97 9.48 10.10
C ALA A 54 -12.28 9.53 11.47
N ILE A 55 -10.94 9.62 11.52
CA ILE A 55 -10.19 9.76 12.77
C ILE A 55 -10.49 11.13 13.42
N VAL A 56 -10.44 12.21 12.64
CA VAL A 56 -10.74 13.57 13.15
C VAL A 56 -12.19 13.67 13.63
N SER A 57 -13.15 13.14 12.88
CA SER A 57 -14.57 13.13 13.28
C SER A 57 -14.79 12.36 14.58
N ARG A 58 -14.14 11.21 14.75
CA ARG A 58 -14.23 10.41 15.99
C ARG A 58 -13.57 11.11 17.17
N ASP A 59 -12.40 11.72 16.97
CA ASP A 59 -11.68 12.46 18.01
C ASP A 59 -12.53 13.64 18.53
N ARG A 60 -13.21 14.36 17.62
CA ARG A 60 -14.16 15.43 17.98
C ARG A 60 -15.40 14.91 18.71
N ALA A 61 -15.93 13.76 18.31
CA ALA A 61 -17.13 13.19 18.91
C ALA A 61 -16.86 12.55 20.29
N ASN A 62 -15.69 11.93 20.48
CA ASN A 62 -15.31 11.31 21.75
C ASN A 62 -13.77 11.21 21.88
N PRO A 63 -13.12 12.20 22.51
CA PRO A 63 -11.67 12.21 22.69
C PRO A 63 -11.17 11.22 23.76
N ALA A 64 -12.06 10.65 24.59
CA ALA A 64 -11.68 9.86 25.76
C ALA A 64 -11.66 8.34 25.52
N GLN A 65 -12.25 7.83 24.44
CA GLN A 65 -12.28 6.39 24.22
C GLN A 65 -11.09 5.90 23.37
N PRO A 66 -10.23 5.02 23.91
CA PRO A 66 -9.31 4.26 23.10
C PRO A 66 -10.15 3.46 22.08
N ALA A 67 -9.80 3.54 20.80
CA ALA A 67 -10.48 2.77 19.77
C ALA A 67 -10.39 1.27 20.10
N GLU A 68 -11.47 0.71 20.66
CA GLU A 68 -11.62 -0.72 20.83
C GLU A 68 -11.47 -1.35 19.46
N THR A 69 -10.48 -2.22 19.32
CA THR A 69 -10.29 -2.93 18.07
C THR A 69 -11.32 -4.05 18.07
N PRO A 70 -12.38 -4.03 17.23
CA PRO A 70 -13.32 -5.13 17.22
C PRO A 70 -12.55 -6.41 16.88
N SER A 71 -12.61 -7.38 17.80
CA SER A 71 -11.99 -8.70 17.63
C SER A 71 -12.67 -9.38 16.46
N ARG A 72 -12.07 -9.26 15.28
CA ARG A 72 -12.62 -9.82 14.05
C ARG A 72 -12.28 -11.30 14.03
N LYS A 73 -13.31 -12.16 14.11
CA LYS A 73 -13.18 -13.63 13.97
C LYS A 73 -12.38 -13.95 12.68
N PRO A 74 -11.47 -14.95 12.72
CA PRO A 74 -10.68 -15.30 11.55
C PRO A 74 -11.58 -15.73 10.40
N ARG A 75 -11.49 -15.03 9.27
CA ARG A 75 -12.20 -15.36 8.04
C ARG A 75 -11.46 -16.54 7.36
N PRO A 76 -12.17 -17.56 6.84
CA PRO A 76 -11.54 -18.66 6.12
C PRO A 76 -10.70 -18.15 4.94
N THR A 77 -9.53 -18.76 4.76
CA THR A 77 -8.53 -18.40 3.75
C THR A 77 -9.01 -18.77 2.35
N PRO A 78 -9.13 -17.81 1.41
CA PRO A 78 -9.50 -18.12 0.03
C PRO A 78 -8.39 -18.85 -0.74
N LYS A 79 -8.82 -19.65 -1.72
CA LYS A 79 -8.00 -20.43 -2.65
C LYS A 79 -7.06 -19.51 -3.44
N ARG A 80 -5.82 -19.96 -3.67
CA ARG A 80 -4.69 -19.15 -4.17
C ARG A 80 -4.96 -18.57 -5.57
N GLU A 81 -5.43 -17.33 -5.61
CA GLU A 81 -5.55 -16.50 -6.82
C GLU A 81 -4.16 -16.06 -7.35
N PRO A 82 -4.05 -15.66 -8.64
CA PRO A 82 -2.82 -15.13 -9.21
C PRO A 82 -2.25 -13.98 -8.36
N ALA A 83 -0.93 -13.87 -8.33
CA ALA A 83 -0.24 -12.90 -7.48
C ALA A 83 -0.78 -11.48 -7.75
N PRO A 84 -1.39 -10.81 -6.76
CA PRO A 84 -1.99 -9.51 -6.98
C PRO A 84 -0.91 -8.51 -7.35
N LEU A 85 -1.22 -7.55 -8.22
CA LEU A 85 -0.38 -6.39 -8.48
C LEU A 85 -0.04 -5.71 -7.15
N ARG A 86 1.24 -5.64 -6.82
CA ARG A 86 1.72 -5.08 -5.56
C ARG A 86 2.25 -3.68 -5.78
N LEU A 87 1.89 -2.78 -4.88
CA LEU A 87 2.51 -1.46 -4.83
C LEU A 87 4.00 -1.60 -4.47
N PRO A 88 4.86 -0.71 -4.98
CA PRO A 88 6.26 -0.67 -4.57
C PRO A 88 6.38 -0.48 -3.04
N TYR A 89 7.37 -1.13 -2.45
CA TYR A 89 7.62 -1.09 -1.00
C TYR A 89 8.88 -0.32 -0.61
N HIS A 90 9.60 0.28 -1.56
CA HIS A 90 10.86 1.00 -1.28
C HIS A 90 10.61 2.37 -0.65
N PHE A 91 11.56 2.85 0.14
CA PHE A 91 11.48 4.22 0.67
C PHE A 91 11.48 5.23 -0.47
N ALA A 92 10.65 6.27 -0.35
CA ALA A 92 10.49 7.33 -1.35
C ALA A 92 10.04 6.84 -2.74
N TRP A 93 9.38 5.68 -2.84
CA TRP A 93 9.03 5.12 -4.14
C TRP A 93 8.11 6.03 -4.96
N LEU A 94 7.25 6.84 -4.33
CA LEU A 94 6.34 7.72 -5.06
C LEU A 94 7.10 8.89 -5.73
N LEU A 95 8.18 9.36 -5.11
CA LEU A 95 9.07 10.36 -5.72
C LEU A 95 9.80 9.79 -6.95
N ARG A 96 10.11 8.49 -6.95
CA ARG A 96 10.81 7.82 -8.06
C ARG A 96 9.89 7.48 -9.23
N LEU A 97 8.60 7.26 -8.94
CA LEU A 97 7.60 6.86 -9.91
C LEU A 97 7.27 7.99 -10.91
N VAL A 98 7.44 9.23 -10.47
CA VAL A 98 7.12 10.44 -11.24
C VAL A 98 8.37 11.30 -11.31
N PRO A 99 9.22 11.11 -12.34
CA PRO A 99 10.43 11.90 -12.50
C PRO A 99 10.09 13.40 -12.57
N PRO A 100 10.93 14.27 -12.00
CA PRO A 100 10.75 15.71 -12.15
C PRO A 100 10.85 16.08 -13.64
N THR A 101 9.79 16.66 -14.19
CA THR A 101 9.88 17.37 -15.47
C THR A 101 10.28 18.82 -15.19
N ILE A 102 11.13 19.39 -16.07
CA ILE A 102 11.69 20.74 -15.91
C ILE A 102 10.59 21.81 -15.85
N THR A 103 9.44 21.56 -16.49
CA THR A 103 8.43 22.58 -16.79
C THR A 103 7.25 22.68 -15.81
N GLN A 104 6.97 21.65 -15.00
CA GLN A 104 5.69 21.57 -14.26
C GLN A 104 5.82 21.25 -12.76
N GLY A 105 7.02 21.37 -12.20
CA GLY A 105 7.29 21.07 -10.79
C GLY A 105 7.04 19.60 -10.43
N ASN A 106 7.67 19.11 -9.36
CA ASN A 106 7.50 17.71 -8.96
C ASN A 106 6.33 17.60 -7.96
N ALA A 107 5.21 17.06 -8.42
CA ALA A 107 4.01 16.80 -7.60
C ALA A 107 4.30 16.08 -6.28
N ALA A 108 5.17 15.08 -6.35
CA ALA A 108 5.52 14.25 -5.21
C ALA A 108 6.41 15.05 -4.24
N VAL A 109 7.18 16.02 -4.74
CA VAL A 109 7.90 17.02 -3.93
C VAL A 109 6.92 18.02 -3.30
N ASN A 110 5.94 18.54 -4.04
CA ASN A 110 4.92 19.44 -3.48
C ASN A 110 4.09 18.74 -2.40
N GLY A 111 3.68 17.49 -2.67
CA GLY A 111 3.02 16.64 -1.68
C GLY A 111 3.90 16.35 -0.48
N ARG A 112 5.20 16.13 -0.68
CA ARG A 112 6.17 15.97 0.40
C ARG A 112 6.25 17.23 1.27
N ILE A 113 6.44 18.41 0.67
CA ILE A 113 6.52 19.70 1.37
C ILE A 113 5.21 19.97 2.12
N GLY A 114 4.06 19.76 1.48
CA GLY A 114 2.76 19.93 2.12
C GLY A 114 2.58 19.01 3.33
N ILE A 115 2.98 17.74 3.23
CA ILE A 115 2.92 16.82 4.37
C ILE A 115 3.94 17.18 5.46
N GLN A 116 5.13 17.68 5.11
CA GLN A 116 6.09 18.18 6.10
C GLN A 116 5.53 19.38 6.85
N SER A 117 5.03 20.39 6.14
CA SER A 117 4.38 21.57 6.74
C SER A 117 3.20 21.17 7.64
N LEU A 118 2.42 20.15 7.25
CA LEU A 118 1.33 19.65 8.09
C LEU A 118 1.84 18.93 9.35
N LEU A 119 2.97 18.23 9.26
CA LEU A 119 3.61 17.56 10.40
C LEU A 119 4.30 18.54 11.36
N ASP A 120 4.59 19.76 10.90
CA ASP A 120 5.08 20.85 11.73
C ASP A 120 3.92 21.60 12.44
N ASP A 121 2.66 21.36 12.03
CA ASP A 121 1.48 21.96 12.65
C ASP A 121 1.23 21.37 14.05
N PRO A 122 1.23 22.19 15.12
CA PRO A 122 1.01 21.72 16.48
C PRO A 122 -0.37 21.09 16.68
N GLU A 123 -1.41 21.51 15.93
CA GLU A 123 -2.75 20.93 16.00
C GLU A 123 -2.73 19.45 15.58
N LEU A 124 -2.02 19.15 14.49
CA LEU A 124 -1.86 17.78 14.01
C LEU A 124 -1.02 16.95 14.98
N LEU A 125 0.06 17.50 15.51
CA LEU A 125 0.91 16.80 16.49
C LEU A 125 0.13 16.45 17.76
N ALA A 126 -0.72 17.37 18.24
CA ALA A 126 -1.61 17.13 19.37
C ALA A 126 -2.62 16.02 19.07
N LEU A 127 -3.20 16.00 17.86
CA LEU A 127 -4.07 14.90 17.41
C LEU A 127 -3.33 13.56 17.37
N ILE A 128 -2.10 13.52 16.87
CA ILE A 128 -1.28 12.30 16.80
C ILE A 128 -0.93 11.79 18.20
N ALA A 129 -0.63 12.69 19.14
CA ALA A 129 -0.31 12.35 20.52
C ALA A 129 -1.53 11.72 21.24
N ARG A 130 -2.73 12.28 21.04
CA ARG A 130 -3.99 11.76 21.59
C ARG A 130 -4.44 10.47 20.90
N ASN A 131 -4.27 10.38 19.57
CA ASN A 131 -4.80 9.30 18.76
C ASN A 131 -3.73 8.54 17.97
N ARG A 132 -3.33 7.37 18.50
CA ARG A 132 -2.33 6.49 17.84
C ARG A 132 -2.76 6.00 16.45
N ALA A 133 -4.05 5.99 16.12
CA ALA A 133 -4.52 5.62 14.78
C ALA A 133 -4.11 6.67 13.73
N ALA A 134 -4.14 7.96 14.10
CA ALA A 134 -3.62 9.05 13.27
C ALA A 134 -2.14 8.81 12.96
N GLY A 135 -1.33 8.56 13.99
CA GLY A 135 0.09 8.30 13.78
C GLY A 135 0.39 7.07 12.90
N ARG A 136 -0.42 6.00 12.99
CA ARG A 136 -0.31 4.83 12.10
C ARG A 136 -0.62 5.15 10.64
N LEU A 137 -1.50 6.11 10.38
CA LEU A 137 -1.87 6.56 9.03
C LEU A 137 -0.73 7.34 8.35
N PHE A 138 -0.03 8.21 9.09
CA PHE A 138 1.05 9.03 8.53
C PHE A 138 2.31 8.24 8.20
N ARG A 139 2.61 7.16 8.93
CA ARG A 139 3.81 6.31 8.68
C ARG A 139 3.94 5.82 7.23
N PRO A 140 2.94 5.14 6.63
CA PRO A 140 3.05 4.73 5.24
C PRO A 140 3.15 5.94 4.30
N LEU A 141 2.48 7.05 4.60
CA LEU A 141 2.58 8.29 3.82
C LEU A 141 4.00 8.84 3.78
N CYS A 142 4.62 8.98 4.96
CA CYS A 142 6.00 9.42 5.10
C CYS A 142 6.96 8.51 4.33
N HIS A 143 6.75 7.18 4.43
CA HIS A 143 7.57 6.21 3.72
C HIS A 143 7.43 6.30 2.19
N MET A 144 6.21 6.51 1.67
CA MET A 144 5.96 6.69 0.23
C MET A 144 6.63 7.95 -0.32
N LEU A 145 6.61 9.04 0.46
CA LEU A 145 7.13 10.36 0.09
C LEU A 145 8.60 10.57 0.47
N GLY A 146 9.24 9.60 1.12
CA GLY A 146 10.64 9.73 1.55
C GLY A 146 10.86 10.71 2.71
N ILE A 147 9.84 10.94 3.53
CA ILE A 147 9.91 11.79 4.72
C ILE A 147 10.37 10.94 5.90
N GLN A 148 11.36 11.42 6.65
CA GLN A 148 11.73 10.81 7.92
C GLN A 148 10.65 11.10 8.97
N PRO A 149 10.05 10.08 9.60
CA PRO A 149 8.97 10.31 10.55
C PRO A 149 9.49 11.07 11.79
N PRO A 150 8.79 12.12 12.25
CA PRO A 150 9.10 12.83 13.49
C PRO A 150 9.10 11.88 14.70
N PRO A 151 9.78 12.23 15.80
CA PRO A 151 9.91 11.36 16.98
C PRO A 151 8.58 10.79 17.49
N LEU A 152 7.52 11.59 17.49
CA LEU A 152 6.16 11.18 17.89
C LEU A 152 5.58 10.06 17.02
N LEU A 153 6.00 9.96 15.76
CA LEU A 153 5.59 8.91 14.84
C LEU A 153 6.48 7.68 14.87
N ARG A 154 7.67 7.74 15.50
CA ARG A 154 8.57 6.58 15.56
C ARG A 154 7.94 5.48 16.41
N ARG A 155 8.14 4.22 15.99
CA ARG A 155 7.76 3.08 16.82
C ARG A 155 8.77 3.01 17.97
N PRO A 156 8.34 2.72 19.21
CA PRO A 156 9.30 2.35 20.23
C PRO A 156 10.11 1.16 19.70
N LYS A 157 11.44 1.23 19.78
CA LYS A 157 12.29 0.09 19.46
C LYS A 157 11.87 -1.02 20.41
N ARG A 158 11.33 -2.12 19.88
CA ARG A 158 11.10 -3.30 20.69
C ARG A 158 12.48 -3.77 21.16
N PRO A 159 12.67 -4.03 22.46
CA PRO A 159 13.91 -4.66 22.92
C PRO A 159 14.10 -5.92 22.10
N ARG A 160 15.24 -6.01 21.42
CA ARG A 160 15.56 -7.18 20.62
C ARG A 160 15.85 -8.27 21.64
N THR A 161 14.97 -9.26 21.75
CA THR A 161 15.25 -10.46 22.55
C THR A 161 16.58 -11.02 22.03
N PRO A 162 17.56 -11.29 22.90
CA PRO A 162 18.81 -11.91 22.47
C PRO A 162 18.44 -13.14 21.64
N ASN A 163 19.01 -13.23 20.43
CA ASN A 163 18.86 -14.44 19.65
C ASN A 163 19.45 -15.56 20.51
N PRO A 164 18.72 -16.66 20.80
CA PRO A 164 19.32 -17.78 21.50
C PRO A 164 20.59 -18.17 20.75
N ALA A 165 21.69 -18.33 21.49
CA ALA A 165 22.95 -18.74 20.90
C ALA A 165 22.70 -20.00 20.06
N PRO A 166 23.31 -20.13 18.86
CA PRO A 166 23.25 -21.38 18.13
C PRO A 166 23.69 -22.52 19.07
N PRO A 167 23.02 -23.68 19.03
CA PRO A 167 23.39 -24.81 19.88
C PRO A 167 24.87 -25.12 19.67
N ASP A 168 25.61 -25.23 20.79
CA ASP A 168 27.03 -25.54 20.77
C ASP A 168 27.24 -26.91 20.09
N PRO A 169 27.98 -26.98 18.98
CA PRO A 169 28.27 -28.25 18.32
C PRO A 169 29.10 -29.21 19.18
N ASN A 170 29.66 -28.77 20.32
CA ASN A 170 30.45 -29.60 21.23
C ASN A 170 29.68 -30.20 22.41
N LEU A 171 28.37 -29.98 22.52
CA LEU A 171 27.54 -30.84 23.38
C LEU A 171 27.33 -32.17 22.64
N THR A 172 28.33 -33.05 22.77
CA THR A 172 28.23 -34.49 22.52
C THR A 172 27.05 -35.04 23.32
N ASP A 173 25.89 -35.08 22.68
CA ASP A 173 24.78 -35.90 23.12
C ASP A 173 25.25 -37.36 23.01
N PRO A 174 25.12 -38.19 24.07
CA PRO A 174 25.41 -39.61 23.95
C PRO A 174 24.56 -40.19 22.83
N THR A 175 25.26 -40.85 21.91
CA THR A 175 24.75 -41.51 20.72
C THR A 175 23.37 -42.15 20.96
N PRO A 176 22.29 -41.70 20.28
CA PRO A 176 21.04 -42.43 20.33
C PRO A 176 21.25 -43.80 19.68
N PRO A 177 20.69 -44.89 20.24
CA PRO A 177 20.88 -46.22 19.67
C PRO A 177 20.34 -46.27 18.24
N ILE A 178 21.24 -46.64 17.33
CA ILE A 178 20.98 -46.94 15.92
C ILE A 178 20.08 -48.18 15.88
N ASN A 179 18.76 -48.03 16.08
CA ASN A 179 17.82 -49.10 15.82
C ASN A 179 16.35 -48.64 15.72
N GLN A 180 16.09 -47.57 14.97
CA GLN A 180 14.72 -47.35 14.46
C GLN A 180 14.64 -47.76 12.99
N PRO A 181 13.80 -48.75 12.64
CA PRO A 181 13.58 -49.10 11.25
C PRO A 181 12.96 -47.89 10.54
N ARG A 182 13.69 -47.36 9.56
CA ARG A 182 13.19 -46.32 8.64
C ARG A 182 11.88 -46.82 8.01
N ARG A 183 10.73 -46.32 8.48
CA ARG A 183 9.46 -46.43 7.76
C ARG A 183 9.64 -45.72 6.42
N ARG A 184 9.93 -46.52 5.38
CA ARG A 184 9.81 -46.09 3.99
C ARG A 184 8.36 -45.64 3.78
N SER A 185 8.14 -44.34 3.64
CA SER A 185 6.87 -43.83 3.15
C SER A 185 6.58 -44.48 1.79
N PRO A 186 5.39 -45.03 1.54
CA PRO A 186 5.05 -45.62 0.26
C PRO A 186 5.13 -44.54 -0.82
N ARG A 187 5.97 -44.78 -1.84
CA ARG A 187 6.05 -43.97 -3.04
C ARG A 187 4.69 -44.05 -3.73
N ALA A 188 3.88 -43.00 -3.60
CA ALA A 188 2.58 -42.92 -4.26
C ALA A 188 2.78 -43.02 -5.78
N ALA A 189 2.09 -43.97 -6.39
CA ALA A 189 2.11 -44.22 -7.83
C ALA A 189 1.61 -42.99 -8.62
N PRO A 190 2.14 -42.73 -9.83
CA PRO A 190 1.62 -41.69 -10.70
C PRO A 190 0.19 -42.04 -11.13
N ARG A 191 -0.77 -41.17 -10.80
CA ARG A 191 -2.16 -41.32 -11.28
C ARG A 191 -2.25 -40.87 -12.74
N PRO A 192 -2.91 -41.64 -13.63
CA PRO A 192 -3.22 -41.17 -14.97
C PRO A 192 -4.23 -40.01 -14.92
N SER A 193 -3.97 -38.96 -15.69
CA SER A 193 -4.84 -37.78 -15.81
C SER A 193 -6.05 -38.11 -16.70
N PRO A 194 -7.30 -37.95 -16.24
CA PRO A 194 -8.48 -38.38 -17.00
C PRO A 194 -9.16 -37.29 -17.84
N PHE A 195 -8.53 -36.13 -18.09
CA PHE A 195 -9.24 -35.01 -18.71
C PHE A 195 -8.76 -34.67 -20.13
N PRO A 196 -9.65 -34.69 -21.15
CA PRO A 196 -9.36 -34.11 -22.45
C PRO A 196 -9.34 -32.59 -22.34
N SER A 197 -8.27 -31.98 -22.82
CA SER A 197 -8.11 -30.53 -22.96
C SER A 197 -9.18 -29.98 -23.90
N LYS A 198 -10.17 -29.25 -23.38
CA LYS A 198 -11.10 -28.49 -24.23
C LYS A 198 -10.32 -27.37 -24.95
N PRO A 199 -10.61 -27.09 -26.23
CA PRO A 199 -10.03 -25.96 -26.94
C PRO A 199 -10.44 -24.66 -26.25
N ARG A 200 -9.44 -23.82 -26.01
CA ARG A 200 -9.57 -22.54 -25.31
C ARG A 200 -10.25 -21.54 -26.26
N THR A 201 -11.51 -21.22 -26.02
CA THR A 201 -12.15 -20.07 -26.66
C THR A 201 -11.51 -18.78 -26.13
N PRO A 202 -11.10 -17.84 -27.00
CA PRO A 202 -10.57 -16.56 -26.57
C PRO A 202 -11.64 -15.73 -25.85
N PRO A 203 -11.26 -14.93 -24.85
CA PRO A 203 -12.18 -14.12 -24.07
C PRO A 203 -12.82 -13.00 -24.93
N ALA A 204 -14.09 -12.69 -24.67
CA ALA A 204 -14.95 -11.82 -25.49
C ALA A 204 -14.44 -10.38 -25.73
N TRP A 205 -13.42 -9.91 -25.00
CA TRP A 205 -12.86 -8.57 -25.21
C TRP A 205 -11.94 -8.47 -26.45
N ASP A 206 -11.48 -9.61 -27.00
CA ASP A 206 -10.70 -9.62 -28.26
C ASP A 206 -11.56 -9.21 -29.48
N GLN A 207 -12.89 -9.38 -29.42
CA GLN A 207 -13.78 -8.91 -30.50
C GLN A 207 -13.95 -7.38 -30.50
N GLN A 208 -13.73 -6.73 -29.36
CA GLN A 208 -13.88 -5.27 -29.25
C GLN A 208 -12.68 -4.50 -29.82
N LEU A 209 -11.48 -5.10 -29.81
CA LEU A 209 -10.29 -4.54 -30.45
C LEU A 209 -10.35 -4.62 -31.99
N ALA A 210 -10.95 -5.68 -32.55
CA ALA A 210 -11.13 -5.82 -34.00
C ALA A 210 -12.09 -4.75 -34.56
N LEU A 211 -13.13 -4.36 -33.80
CA LEU A 211 -14.08 -3.32 -34.22
C LEU A 211 -13.49 -1.91 -34.13
N HIS A 212 -12.61 -1.63 -33.15
CA HIS A 212 -11.97 -0.31 -33.03
C HIS A 212 -10.91 -0.05 -34.11
N GLN A 213 -10.23 -1.09 -34.62
CA GLN A 213 -9.27 -0.91 -35.72
C GLN A 213 -9.95 -0.61 -37.06
N ILE A 214 -11.16 -1.14 -37.30
CA ILE A 214 -11.91 -0.88 -38.53
C ILE A 214 -12.44 0.57 -38.59
N LEU A 215 -12.77 1.18 -37.44
CA LEU A 215 -13.25 2.57 -37.39
C LEU A 215 -12.12 3.60 -37.48
N ALA A 216 -10.91 3.28 -37.03
CA ALA A 216 -9.77 4.21 -37.06
C ALA A 216 -9.15 4.42 -38.45
N THR A 217 -9.57 3.64 -39.47
CA THR A 217 -9.00 3.72 -40.83
C THR A 217 -9.87 4.53 -41.80
N ARG A 218 -10.99 5.12 -41.32
CA ARG A 218 -11.96 5.82 -42.18
C ARG A 218 -11.90 7.35 -42.17
N ASP A 219 -11.10 7.96 -41.30
CA ASP A 219 -11.08 9.42 -41.12
C ASP A 219 -9.83 10.13 -41.68
N PHE A 220 -9.13 9.52 -42.65
CA PHE A 220 -7.94 10.12 -43.29
C PHE A 220 -8.06 10.21 -44.82
N GLN A 221 -9.16 10.76 -45.31
CA GLN A 221 -9.21 11.42 -46.63
C GLN A 221 -10.26 12.54 -46.58
N PHE A 222 -9.80 13.79 -46.49
CA PHE A 222 -10.15 14.96 -47.34
C PHE A 222 -9.50 16.23 -46.77
#